data_AF-A0A699XSK1-F1
#
_entry.id   AF-A0A699XSK1-F1
#
_cell.length_a   1.000
_cell.length_b   1.000
_cell.length_c   1.000
_cell.angle_alpha   90.00
_cell.angle_beta   90.00
_cell.angle_gamma   90.00
#
_symmetry.space_group_name_H-M   'P 1'
#
loop_
_entity.id
_entity.type
_entity.pdbx_description
1 polymer ?
#
loop_
_entity_poly.entity_id
_entity_poly.type
_entity_poly.pdbx_seq_one_letter_code
_entity_poly.pdbx_strand_id
1 'polypeptide(L)' 'IDQGGAEQLLGHGDMLYMPPGTSLPIRVHGAFVSDDEVHRVVEAWKLRGTPDYNDDILAGVEEAGSGFDGGSGEGGED' A
#
# COMPACT_ATOMS: atom_id res chain seq x y z
N ILE A 1 3.06 9.32 -13.65
CA ILE A 1 2.99 9.08 -15.11
C ILE A 1 2.27 10.29 -15.67
N ASP A 2 3.02 11.19 -16.31
CA ASP A 2 2.47 12.47 -16.79
C ASP A 2 1.81 12.34 -18.18
N GLN A 3 1.56 11.10 -18.61
CA GLN A 3 0.89 10.74 -19.86
C GLN A 3 -0.43 9.99 -19.54
N GLY A 4 -1.48 10.26 -20.30
CA GLY A 4 -2.71 9.45 -20.25
C GLY A 4 -2.48 8.01 -20.71
N GLY A 5 -3.41 7.10 -20.40
CA GLY A 5 -3.38 5.69 -20.81
C GLY A 5 -3.77 4.71 -19.70
N ALA A 6 -3.74 5.14 -18.44
CA ALA A 6 -4.15 4.30 -17.31
C ALA A 6 -5.67 4.05 -17.29
N GLU A 7 -6.46 4.96 -17.86
CA GLU A 7 -7.91 4.84 -18.00
C GLU A 7 -8.35 3.71 -18.95
N GLN A 8 -7.42 3.20 -19.77
CA GLN A 8 -7.67 2.11 -20.72
C GLN A 8 -7.29 0.73 -20.16
N LEU A 9 -6.86 0.68 -18.90
CA LEU A 9 -6.51 -0.57 -18.23
C LEU A 9 -7.77 -1.37 -17.91
N LEU A 10 -7.62 -2.69 -17.94
CA LEU A 10 -8.72 -3.63 -17.77
C LEU A 10 -9.06 -3.90 -16.28
N GLY A 11 -8.30 -3.31 -15.36
CA GLY A 11 -8.37 -3.63 -13.93
C GLY A 11 -7.69 -4.97 -13.61
N HIS A 12 -8.00 -5.53 -12.43
CA HIS A 12 -7.55 -6.87 -12.01
C HIS A 12 -6.04 -7.14 -12.18
N GLY A 13 -5.20 -6.13 -11.93
CA GLY A 13 -3.75 -6.23 -12.01
C GLY A 13 -3.12 -5.72 -13.31
N ASP A 14 -3.91 -5.35 -14.32
CA ASP A 14 -3.38 -4.66 -15.52
C ASP A 14 -2.86 -3.26 -15.15
N MET A 15 -1.62 -2.95 -15.52
CA MET A 15 -0.92 -1.74 -15.08
C MET A 15 0.06 -1.19 -16.12
N LEU A 16 0.45 0.07 -15.93
CA LEU A 16 1.52 0.73 -16.67
C LEU A 16 2.73 0.94 -15.75
N TYR A 17 3.88 0.38 -16.13
CA TYR A 17 5.16 0.55 -15.45
C TYR A 17 6.07 1.50 -16.23
N MET A 18 6.64 2.52 -15.57
CA MET A 18 7.56 3.48 -16.19
C MET A 18 8.91 3.44 -15.46
N PRO A 19 9.92 2.74 -16.00
CA PRO A 19 11.25 2.73 -15.41
C PRO A 19 11.94 4.10 -15.55
N PRO A 20 12.83 4.46 -14.61
CA PRO A 20 13.60 5.70 -14.70
C PRO A 20 14.43 5.73 -16.00
N GLY A 21 14.53 6.91 -16.61
CA GLY A 21 15.26 7.11 -17.86
C GLY A 21 14.47 6.74 -19.12
N THR A 22 13.21 6.32 -18.99
CA THR A 22 12.29 6.13 -20.13
C THR A 22 11.15 7.13 -20.09
N SER A 23 10.68 7.55 -21.26
CA SER A 23 9.55 8.48 -21.41
C SER A 23 8.24 7.79 -21.79
N LEU A 24 8.27 6.47 -22.02
CA LEU A 24 7.12 5.68 -22.46
C LEU A 24 6.83 4.57 -21.45
N PRO A 25 5.58 4.46 -20.95
CA PRO A 25 5.20 3.40 -20.05
C PRO A 25 5.09 2.05 -20.77
N ILE A 26 5.39 0.98 -20.04
CA ILE A 26 5.29 -0.41 -20.47
C ILE A 26 4.03 -1.01 -19.83
N ARG A 27 3.16 -1.63 -20.64
CA ARG A 27 1.99 -2.36 -20.11
C ARG A 27 2.40 -3.70 -19.53
N VAL A 28 1.95 -3.98 -18.30
CA VAL A 28 2.29 -5.19 -17.54
C VAL A 28 1.01 -5.76 -16.91
N HIS A 29 0.90 -7.08 -16.88
CA HIS A 29 -0.11 -7.78 -16.10
C HIS A 29 0.49 -8.17 -14.75
N GLY A 30 -0.02 -7.58 -13.68
CA GLY A 30 0.40 -7.86 -12.31
C GLY A 30 0.17 -9.31 -11.93
N ALA A 31 1.13 -9.87 -11.18
CA ALA A 31 0.97 -11.20 -10.60
C ALA A 31 -0.19 -11.18 -9.61
N PHE A 32 -1.09 -12.16 -9.74
CA PHE A 32 -2.09 -12.41 -8.71
C PHE A 32 -1.46 -13.21 -7.58
N VAL A 33 -1.70 -12.76 -6.35
CA VAL A 33 -1.37 -13.48 -5.12
C VAL A 33 -2.59 -13.40 -4.22
N SER A 34 -3.06 -14.55 -3.72
CA SER A 34 -4.21 -14.58 -2.81
C SER A 34 -3.80 -14.24 -1.37
N ASP A 35 -4.77 -13.84 -0.56
CA ASP A 35 -4.54 -13.62 0.87
C ASP A 35 -3.99 -14.88 1.56
N ASP A 36 -4.45 -16.08 1.16
CA ASP A 36 -3.95 -17.34 1.68
C ASP A 36 -2.47 -17.57 1.35
N GLU A 37 -2.02 -17.16 0.15
CA GLU A 37 -0.60 -17.20 -0.22
C GLU A 37 0.24 -16.27 0.66
N VAL A 38 -0.26 -15.05 0.91
CA VAL A 38 0.39 -14.11 1.82
C VAL A 38 0.51 -14.70 3.22
N HIS A 39 -0.58 -15.23 3.79
CA HIS A 39 -0.58 -15.83 5.14
C HIS A 39 0.39 -17.00 5.25
N ARG A 40 0.44 -17.89 4.24
CA ARG A 40 1.38 -19.02 4.25
C ARG A 40 2.83 -18.56 4.29
N VAL A 41 3.19 -17.53 3.53
CA VAL A 41 4.57 -16.99 3.53
C VAL A 41 4.89 -16.32 4.87
N VAL A 42 3.96 -15.54 5.42
CA VAL A 42 4.11 -14.88 6.72
C VAL A 42 4.33 -15.89 7.84
N GLU A 43 3.48 -16.93 7.94
CA GLU A 43 3.62 -17.96 8.97
C GLU A 43 4.93 -18.73 8.82
N ALA A 44 5.35 -19.03 7.59
CA ALA A 44 6.64 -19.66 7.36
C ALA A 44 7.80 -18.78 7.89
N TRP A 45 7.74 -17.46 7.72
CA TRP A 45 8.77 -16.55 8.24
C TRP A 45 8.72 -16.40 9.77
N LYS A 46 7.53 -16.34 10.37
CA LYS A 46 7.36 -16.30 11.84
C LYS A 46 7.97 -17.51 12.55
N LEU A 47 7.99 -18.68 11.91
CA LEU A 47 8.66 -19.87 12.43
C LEU A 47 10.19 -19.77 12.43
N ARG A 48 10.77 -18.90 11.59
CA ARG A 48 12.22 -18.76 11.44
C ARG A 48 12.84 -17.75 12.40
N GLY A 49 12.05 -16.85 12.97
CA GLY A 49 12.53 -15.85 13.93
C GLY A 49 11.43 -14.92 14.41
N THR A 50 11.73 -14.23 15.51
CA THR A 50 10.91 -13.14 16.03
C THR A 50 11.28 -11.83 15.33
N PRO A 51 10.35 -10.87 15.23
CA PRO A 51 10.69 -9.54 14.74
C PRO A 51 11.70 -8.84 15.67
N ASP A 52 12.60 -8.08 15.07
CA ASP A 52 13.54 -7.19 15.76
C ASP A 52 13.13 -5.74 15.45
N TYR A 53 12.33 -5.16 16.33
CA TYR A 53 11.76 -3.83 16.14
C TYR A 53 12.71 -2.74 16.66
N ASN A 54 12.83 -1.64 15.92
CA ASN A 54 13.51 -0.44 16.39
C ASN A 54 12.46 0.57 16.91
N ASP A 55 12.35 0.67 18.24
CA ASP A 55 11.35 1.51 18.91
C ASP A 55 11.55 3.02 18.67
N ASP A 56 12.77 3.46 18.32
CA ASP A 56 13.07 4.88 18.02
C ASP A 56 12.30 5.38 16.79
N ILE A 57 11.91 4.48 15.88
CA ILE A 57 11.10 4.81 14.70
C ILE A 57 9.73 5.37 15.11
N LEU A 58 9.15 4.86 16.22
CA LEU A 58 7.83 5.28 16.69
C LEU A 58 7.91 6.52 17.61
N ALA A 59 9.02 6.71 18.31
CA ALA A 59 9.21 7.79 19.29
C ALA A 59 9.10 9.21 18.69
N GLY A 60 9.41 9.39 17.40
CA GLY A 60 9.35 10.70 16.72
C GLY A 60 7.96 11.14 16.24
N VAL A 61 6.95 10.28 16.33
CA VAL A 61 5.59 10.56 15.82
C VAL A 61 4.68 11.19 16.89
N GLU A 62 4.99 11.01 18.18
CA GLU A 62 4.16 11.55 19.28
C GLU A 62 4.32 13.08 19.47
N GLU A 63 5.40 13.69 18.99
CA GLU A 63 5.62 15.15 19.10
C GLU A 63 4.94 15.98 17.99
N ALA A 64 4.53 15.36 16.87
CA ALA A 64 3.82 16.01 15.76
C ALA A 64 2.30 15.82 15.90
N GLY A 65 1.72 16.44 16.93
CA GLY A 65 0.29 16.38 17.22
C GLY A 65 -0.63 16.83 16.09
N SER A 66 -1.77 16.12 16.00
CA SER A 66 -3.09 16.55 15.52
C SER A 66 -3.22 17.05 14.08
N GLY A 67 -3.73 16.18 13.19
CA GLY A 67 -4.13 16.60 11.85
C GLY A 67 -4.87 15.56 11.01
N PHE A 68 -5.63 14.65 11.62
CA PHE A 68 -6.61 13.84 10.90
C PHE A 68 -7.90 13.77 11.74
N ASP A 69 -8.70 14.83 11.63
CA ASP A 69 -10.08 14.85 12.08
C ASP A 69 -10.90 14.02 11.09
N GLY A 70 -11.04 12.73 11.39
CA GLY A 70 -11.99 11.86 10.72
C GLY A 70 -13.39 12.30 11.12
N GLY A 71 -14.03 13.12 10.29
CA GLY A 71 -15.42 13.55 10.48
C GLY A 71 -16.38 12.36 10.53
N SER A 72 -16.59 11.84 11.75
CA SER A 72 -17.69 10.94 12.08
C SER A 72 -18.90 11.80 12.43
N GLY A 73 -19.91 11.74 11.56
CA GLY A 73 -21.20 12.37 11.76
C GLY A 73 -21.98 11.70 12.90
N GLU A 74 -22.49 12.55 13.79
CA GLU A 74 -23.57 12.27 14.74
C GLU A 74 -24.45 13.53 14.64
N GLY A 75 -25.66 13.46 14.06
CA GLY A 75 -26.77 12.69 14.61
C GLY A 75 -27.55 13.62 15.52
N GLY A 76 -28.26 14.59 14.92
CA GLY A 76 -29.10 15.51 15.67
C GLY A 76 -30.36 14.82 16.17
N GLU A 77 -30.72 15.08 17.43
CA GLU A 77 -32.08 14.96 17.98
C GLU A 77 -32.14 15.66 19.35
N ASP A 78 -33.00 16.68 19.40
CA ASP A 78 -33.66 17.41 20.52
C ASP A 78 -32.96 17.66 21.87
#